data_AF-A0A955F3N0-F1
#
_entry.id   AF-A0A955F3N0-F1
#
_cell.length_a   1.000
_cell.length_b   1.000
_cell.length_c   1.000
_cell.angle_alpha   90.00
_cell.angle_beta   90.00
_cell.angle_gamma   90.00
#
_symmetry.space_group_name_H-M   'P 1'
#
loop_
_entity.id
_entity.type
_entity.pdbx_description
1 polymer ?
#
loop_
_entity_poly.entity_id
_entity_poly.type
_entity_poly.pdbx_seq_one_letter_code
_entity_poly.pdbx_strand_id
1 'polypeptide(L)'
;SVEATSRLVRIDDEAIYLSGDELNVYDRSPDRSLVWSRLLDPQRGRARIIGLKEGLFVLTRHGGELMDYDNGDTRSCVDFGKMFEYGGEVVMDDERIVLVSSRGLAVIPLSGPVGTGSK
;
A
#
# COMPACT_ATOMS: atom_id res chain seq x y z
N SER A 1 -22.25 -0.96 15.34
CA SER A 1 -21.09 -0.09 15.64
C SER A 1 -19.87 -0.83 15.15
N VAL A 2 -19.27 -0.41 14.03
CA VAL A 2 -17.99 -0.96 13.58
C VAL A 2 -16.94 -0.02 14.14
N GLU A 3 -16.17 -0.46 15.13
CA GLU A 3 -15.02 0.28 15.61
C GLU A 3 -14.04 0.48 14.45
N ALA A 4 -13.90 1.73 14.00
CA ALA A 4 -12.88 2.14 13.06
C ALA A 4 -11.52 1.96 13.74
N THR A 5 -10.98 0.75 13.64
CA THR A 5 -9.71 0.36 14.23
C THR A 5 -8.61 0.82 13.29
N SER A 6 -8.14 2.04 13.53
CA SER A 6 -6.90 2.54 12.95
C SER A 6 -5.76 1.59 13.31
N ARG A 7 -4.84 1.37 12.37
CA ARG A 7 -3.65 0.52 12.52
C ARG A 7 -2.42 1.36 12.25
N LEU A 8 -1.41 1.16 13.07
CA LEU A 8 -0.09 1.72 12.81
C LEU A 8 0.51 1.03 11.59
N VAL A 9 0.84 1.81 10.56
CA VAL A 9 1.52 1.33 9.35
C VAL A 9 3.03 1.45 9.52
N ARG A 10 3.49 2.65 9.88
CA ARG A 10 4.91 3.01 9.97
C ARG A 10 5.11 4.18 10.92
N ILE A 11 6.28 4.22 11.54
CA ILE A 11 6.85 5.40 12.20
C ILE A 11 8.28 5.54 11.71
N ASP A 12 8.68 6.73 11.31
CA ASP A 12 10.08 7.08 11.08
C ASP A 12 10.43 8.40 11.77
N ASP A 13 11.51 9.05 11.35
CA ASP A 13 12.00 10.27 11.97
C ASP A 13 11.13 11.48 11.64
N GLU A 14 10.37 11.43 10.54
CA GLU A 14 9.59 12.56 10.04
C GLU A 14 8.11 12.44 10.41
N ALA A 15 7.54 11.23 10.31
CA ALA A 15 6.10 11.07 10.39
C ALA A 15 5.60 9.77 11.04
N ILE A 16 4.30 9.78 11.35
CA ILE A 16 3.52 8.63 11.83
C ILE A 16 2.41 8.36 10.81
N TYR A 17 2.35 7.11 10.33
CA TYR A 17 1.41 6.67 9.30
C TYR A 17 0.35 5.76 9.92
N LEU A 18 -0.91 6.16 9.84
CA LEU A 18 -2.05 5.40 10.40
C LEU A 18 -3.05 5.04 9.29
N SER A 19 -3.41 3.76 9.19
CA SER A 19 -4.41 3.28 8.24
C SER A 19 -5.72 2.89 8.90
N GLY A 20 -6.84 3.36 8.37
CA GLY A 20 -8.21 2.91 8.65
C GLY A 20 -9.00 2.85 7.35
N ASP A 21 -10.12 3.56 7.29
CA ASP A 21 -10.80 3.88 6.02
C ASP A 21 -10.01 4.93 5.22
N GLU A 22 -9.21 5.71 5.92
CA GLU A 22 -8.25 6.66 5.35
C GLU A 22 -6.82 6.29 5.79
N LEU A 23 -5.86 6.64 4.95
CA LEU A 23 -4.46 6.71 5.33
C LEU A 23 -4.16 8.14 5.76
N ASN A 24 -3.86 8.31 7.05
CA ASN A 24 -3.51 9.59 7.65
C ASN A 24 -2.03 9.62 7.99
N VAL A 25 -1.41 10.77 7.73
CA VAL A 25 0.00 11.03 8.03
C VAL A 25 0.10 12.23 8.94
N TYR A 26 0.74 12.03 10.07
CA TYR A 26 0.96 13.06 11.08
C TYR A 26 2.45 13.32 11.19
N ASP A 27 2.83 14.56 11.40
CA ASP A 27 4.21 14.87 11.76
C ASP A 27 4.52 14.37 13.19
N ARG A 28 5.79 14.48 13.56
CA ARG A 28 6.28 14.07 14.88
C ARG A 28 6.39 15.20 15.90
N SER A 29 5.79 16.36 15.61
CA SER A 29 5.75 17.44 16.57
C SER A 29 4.93 17.02 17.81
N PRO A 30 5.05 17.74 18.94
CA PRO A 30 4.25 17.43 20.13
C PRO A 30 2.74 17.45 19.89
N ASP A 31 2.27 18.31 18.98
CA ASP A 31 0.87 18.45 18.59
C ASP A 31 0.43 17.43 17.51
N ARG A 32 1.36 16.73 16.86
CA ARG A 32 1.11 15.70 15.83
C ARG A 32 0.16 16.21 14.76
N SER A 33 0.55 17.30 14.11
CA SER A 33 -0.26 17.95 13.10
C SER A 33 -0.46 17.00 11.90
N LEU A 34 -1.68 16.95 11.38
CA LEU A 34 -1.99 16.18 10.17
C LEU A 34 -1.28 16.82 8.98
N VAL A 35 -0.38 16.07 8.35
CA VAL A 35 0.33 16.49 7.13
C VAL A 35 -0.58 16.29 5.93
N TRP A 36 -1.09 15.07 5.76
CA TRP A 36 -2.06 14.73 4.71
C TRP A 36 -2.92 13.53 5.09
N SER A 37 -4.07 13.41 4.42
CA SER A 37 -4.96 12.25 4.48
C SER A 37 -5.38 11.84 3.07
N ARG A 38 -5.57 10.53 2.86
CA ARG A 38 -6.12 9.96 1.63
C ARG A 38 -7.15 8.89 1.94
N LEU A 39 -8.34 9.05 1.36
CA LEU A 39 -9.36 8.01 1.38
C LEU A 39 -8.87 6.77 0.63
N LEU A 40 -8.89 5.64 1.33
CA LEU A 40 -8.61 4.34 0.73
C LEU A 40 -9.95 3.81 0.22
N ASP A 41 -9.99 3.33 -1.03
CA ASP A 41 -11.26 2.96 -1.68
C ASP A 41 -12.08 1.99 -0.80
N PRO A 42 -13.25 2.43 -0.29
CA PRO A 42 -14.01 1.71 0.74
C PRO A 42 -14.62 0.41 0.22
N GLN A 43 -14.72 0.22 -1.11
CA GLN A 43 -15.15 -1.07 -1.67
C GLN A 43 -14.07 -2.14 -1.59
N ARG A 44 -12.82 -1.78 -1.26
CA ARG A 44 -11.67 -2.69 -1.25
C ARG A 44 -11.44 -3.40 0.09
N GLY A 45 -12.31 -3.18 1.07
CA GLY A 45 -12.06 -3.60 2.45
C GLY A 45 -10.85 -2.86 3.03
N ARG A 46 -10.37 -3.25 4.22
CA ARG A 46 -9.18 -2.64 4.80
C ARG A 46 -7.96 -2.92 3.91
N ALA A 47 -7.45 -1.89 3.25
CA ALA A 47 -6.25 -2.00 2.45
C ALA A 47 -5.08 -2.45 3.34
N ARG A 48 -4.24 -3.34 2.82
CA ARG A 48 -2.95 -3.63 3.47
C ARG A 48 -1.96 -2.59 2.95
N ILE A 49 -1.32 -1.87 3.86
CA ILE A 49 -0.37 -0.81 3.52
C ILE A 49 0.99 -1.20 4.08
N ILE A 50 2.02 -1.04 3.26
CA ILE A 50 3.38 -1.43 3.60
C ILE A 50 4.29 -0.25 3.29
N GLY A 51 5.15 0.12 4.24
CA GLY A 51 6.13 1.17 4.04
C GLY A 51 7.40 0.60 3.41
N LEU A 52 7.74 1.09 2.23
CA LEU A 52 8.96 0.77 1.47
C LEU A 52 9.95 1.92 1.57
N LYS A 53 11.18 1.71 1.10
CA LYS A 53 12.15 2.81 1.00
C LYS A 53 11.68 3.94 0.07
N GLU A 54 10.94 3.61 -0.99
CA GLU A 54 10.57 4.55 -2.05
C GLU A 54 9.17 5.15 -1.90
N GLY A 55 8.39 4.70 -0.91
CA GLY A 55 7.01 5.12 -0.72
C GLY A 55 6.15 4.14 0.08
N LEU A 56 4.86 4.40 0.13
CA LEU A 56 3.85 3.50 0.71
C LEU A 56 3.24 2.64 -0.37
N PHE A 57 3.33 1.32 -0.24
CA PHE A 57 2.62 0.42 -1.13
C PHE A 57 1.27 0.03 -0.54
N VAL A 58 0.19 0.47 -1.19
CA VAL A 58 -1.19 0.16 -0.82
C VAL A 58 -1.67 -1.01 -1.66
N LEU A 59 -1.85 -2.16 -1.02
CA LEU A 59 -2.42 -3.34 -1.65
C LEU A 59 -3.93 -3.26 -1.74
N THR A 60 -4.43 -3.71 -2.88
CA THR A 60 -5.83 -3.68 -3.27
C THR A 60 -6.23 -5.06 -3.77
N ARG A 61 -7.53 -5.28 -3.98
CA ARG A 61 -8.02 -6.55 -4.55
C ARG A 61 -7.52 -6.80 -5.98
N HIS A 62 -7.18 -5.76 -6.73
CA HIS A 62 -6.84 -5.87 -8.15
C HIS A 62 -5.36 -5.61 -8.43
N GLY A 63 -4.58 -5.23 -7.42
CA GLY A 63 -3.29 -4.62 -7.67
C GLY A 63 -2.69 -3.98 -6.44
N GLY A 64 -1.76 -3.09 -6.66
CA GLY A 64 -1.35 -2.13 -5.63
C GLY A 64 -0.86 -0.84 -6.23
N GLU A 65 -0.80 0.17 -5.37
CA GLU A 65 -0.41 1.53 -5.71
C GLU A 65 0.81 1.90 -4.86
N LEU A 66 1.90 2.34 -5.49
CA LEU A 66 3.01 2.97 -4.80
C LEU A 66 2.71 4.45 -4.66
N MET A 67 2.63 4.92 -3.42
CA MET A 67 2.33 6.30 -3.06
C MET A 67 3.55 7.02 -2.52
N ASP A 68 3.63 8.31 -2.81
CA ASP A 68 4.62 9.22 -2.24
C ASP A 68 4.40 9.43 -0.74
N TYR A 69 5.49 9.54 0.03
CA TYR A 69 5.43 9.86 1.45
C TYR A 69 5.04 11.31 1.72
N ASP A 70 5.41 12.22 0.82
CA ASP A 70 5.33 13.66 1.05
C ASP A 70 3.90 14.18 0.88
N ASN A 71 3.17 13.65 -0.10
CA ASN A 71 1.86 14.16 -0.49
C ASN A 71 0.79 13.07 -0.68
N GLY A 72 1.16 11.79 -0.58
CA GLY A 72 0.23 10.70 -0.78
C GLY A 72 -0.23 10.53 -2.24
N ASP A 73 0.47 11.10 -3.23
CA ASP A 73 0.14 10.89 -4.64
C ASP A 73 0.59 9.51 -5.10
N THR A 74 -0.19 8.87 -5.97
CA THR A 74 0.20 7.59 -6.58
C THR A 74 1.31 7.83 -7.62
N ARG A 75 2.50 7.28 -7.37
CA ARG A 75 3.64 7.28 -8.29
C ARG A 75 3.56 6.17 -9.33
N SER A 76 3.07 4.99 -8.94
CA SER A 76 2.91 3.86 -9.85
C SER A 76 1.77 2.93 -9.42
N CYS A 77 1.25 2.19 -10.39
CA CYS A 77 0.23 1.16 -10.17
C CYS A 77 0.74 -0.16 -10.72
N VAL A 78 0.43 -1.23 -10.02
CA VAL A 78 0.69 -2.59 -10.47
C VAL A 78 -0.63 -3.32 -10.51
N ASP A 79 -0.99 -3.85 -11.68
CA ASP A 79 -2.16 -4.71 -11.85
C ASP A 79 -1.74 -6.16 -11.57
N PHE A 80 -2.41 -6.80 -10.60
CA PHE A 80 -2.20 -8.20 -10.26
C PHE A 80 -3.12 -9.14 -11.06
N GLY A 81 -3.97 -8.58 -11.92
CA GLY A 81 -4.97 -9.27 -12.70
C GLY A 81 -5.91 -10.08 -11.79
N LYS A 82 -6.11 -11.34 -12.14
CA LYS A 82 -7.03 -12.25 -11.42
C LYS A 82 -6.36 -13.02 -10.28
N MET A 83 -5.09 -12.76 -9.94
CA MET A 83 -4.40 -13.56 -8.93
C MET A 83 -5.08 -13.52 -7.56
N PHE A 84 -5.65 -12.36 -7.18
CA PHE A 84 -6.42 -12.22 -5.95
C PHE A 84 -7.76 -12.96 -5.96
N GLU A 85 -8.33 -13.27 -7.13
CA GLU A 85 -9.56 -14.06 -7.25
C GLU A 85 -9.33 -15.53 -6.85
N TYR A 86 -8.09 -16.01 -6.93
CA TYR A 86 -7.73 -17.39 -6.62
C TYR A 86 -7.35 -17.62 -5.16
N GLY A 87 -7.50 -16.58 -4.32
CA GLY A 87 -7.02 -16.58 -2.94
C GLY A 87 -5.50 -16.54 -2.89
N GLY A 88 -4.93 -15.74 -2.00
CA GLY A 88 -3.49 -15.62 -1.95
C GLY A 88 -2.94 -14.83 -0.79
N GLU A 89 -1.66 -15.06 -0.53
CA GLU A 89 -0.84 -14.27 0.36
C GLU A 89 0.00 -13.32 -0.47
N VAL A 90 0.24 -12.13 0.09
CA VAL A 90 1.20 -11.20 -0.46
C VAL A 90 2.32 -11.06 0.54
N VAL A 91 3.51 -11.45 0.11
CA VAL A 91 4.76 -11.30 0.84
C VAL A 91 5.58 -10.29 0.08
N MET A 92 6.17 -9.31 0.76
CA MET A 92 7.03 -8.35 0.10
C MET A 92 8.24 -8.01 0.96
N ASP A 93 9.31 -7.64 0.27
CA ASP A 93 10.52 -7.06 0.83
C ASP A 93 10.78 -5.71 0.15
N ASP A 94 11.93 -5.09 0.43
CA ASP A 94 12.31 -3.79 -0.13
C ASP A 94 12.53 -3.81 -1.65
N GLU A 95 12.67 -4.99 -2.27
CA GLU A 95 13.03 -5.14 -3.69
C GLU A 95 11.89 -5.67 -4.55
N ARG A 96 10.94 -6.40 -3.95
CA ARG A 96 9.90 -7.11 -4.71
C ARG A 96 8.63 -7.40 -3.91
N ILE A 97 7.56 -7.54 -4.66
CA ILE A 97 6.29 -8.11 -4.20
C ILE A 97 6.18 -9.53 -4.73
N VAL A 98 5.90 -10.47 -3.85
CA VAL A 98 5.61 -11.86 -4.18
C VAL A 98 4.14 -12.13 -3.88
N LEU A 99 3.40 -12.45 -4.94
CA LEU A 99 2.00 -12.84 -4.88
C LEU A 99 1.96 -14.36 -4.97
N VAL A 100 1.47 -15.01 -3.92
CA VAL A 100 1.29 -16.45 -3.89
C VAL A 100 -0.20 -16.74 -3.89
N SER A 101 -0.68 -17.50 -4.87
CA SER A 101 -2.06 -17.95 -4.92
C SER A 101 -2.14 -19.47 -5.00
N SER A 102 -3.34 -20.01 -4.84
CA SER A 102 -3.59 -21.45 -5.05
C SER A 102 -3.27 -21.93 -6.48
N ARG A 103 -3.10 -21.02 -7.44
CA ARG A 103 -2.90 -21.33 -8.87
C ARG A 103 -1.56 -20.88 -9.44
N GLY A 104 -0.72 -20.21 -8.66
CA GLY A 104 0.57 -19.73 -9.16
C GLY A 104 1.20 -18.67 -8.27
N LEU A 105 2.40 -18.27 -8.69
CA LEU A 105 3.22 -17.28 -8.02
C LEU A 105 3.66 -16.22 -9.03
N ALA A 106 3.59 -14.94 -8.63
CA ALA A 106 4.16 -13.83 -9.39
C ALA A 106 5.14 -13.04 -8.52
N VAL A 107 6.27 -12.66 -9.10
CA VAL A 107 7.27 -11.80 -8.47
C VAL A 107 7.35 -10.52 -9.27
N ILE A 108 7.13 -9.40 -8.60
CA ILE A 108 7.06 -8.08 -9.21
C ILE A 108 8.18 -7.25 -8.58
N PRO A 109 9.22 -6.89 -9.35
CA PRO A 109 10.28 -6.02 -8.84
C PRO A 109 9.70 -4.62 -8.57
N LEU A 110 10.04 -4.05 -7.42
CA LEU A 110 9.70 -2.68 -7.04
C LEU A 110 10.62 -1.67 -7.74
N SER A 111 11.85 -2.07 -8.05
CA SER A 111 12.84 -1.29 -8.79
C SER A 111 13.03 -1.85 -10.21
N GLY A 112 12.60 -1.07 -11.20
CA GLY A 112 12.72 -1.38 -12.63
C GLY A 112 11.68 -0.60 -13.45
N PRO A 113 11.89 -0.38 -14.77
CA PRO A 113 10.88 0.23 -15.60
C PRO A 113 9.60 -0.61 -15.48
N VAL A 114 8.50 0.03 -15.07
CA VAL A 114 7.16 -0.55 -15.08
C VAL A 114 6.89 -0.91 -16.54
N GLY A 115 7.17 -2.17 -16.88
CA GLY A 115 6.86 -2.70 -18.19
C GLY A 115 5.35 -2.64 -18.35
N THR A 116 4.88 -1.75 -19.22
CA THR A 116 3.53 -1.83 -19.77
C THR A 116 3.44 -3.17 -20.48
N GLY A 117 3.00 -4.20 -19.75
CA GLY A 117 2.75 -5.52 -20.29
C GLY A 117 1.57 -5.46 -21.24
N SER A 118 1.82 -5.06 -22.48
CA SER A 118 0.97 -5.42 -23.61
C SER A 118 1.44 -6.77 -24.13
N LYS A 119 0.63 -7.81 -23.93
CA LYS A 119 0.05 -8.65 -24.99
C LYS A 119 -0.92 -9.68 -24.40
#